data_AF-K0SNC8-F1
#
_entry.id   AF-K0SNC8-F1
#
_cell.length_a   1.000
_cell.length_b   1.000
_cell.length_c   1.000
_cell.angle_alpha   90.00
_cell.angle_beta   90.00
_cell.angle_gamma   90.00
#
_symmetry.space_group_name_H-M   'P 1'
#
loop_
_entity.id
_entity.type
_entity.pdbx_description
1 polymer ?
#
loop_
_entity_poly.entity_id
_entity_poly.type
_entity_poly.pdbx_seq_one_letter_code
_entity_poly.pdbx_strand_id
1 'polypeptide(L)'
;MHLPSFSIPRGSGKTTWEPTSSSTSTTAPCFHAEILGFELTGRPQIQQGQWKYNLEEVEEDVGQTAASAKAEADAAKARADSLSSQLEELQKVIQDDKRSVEAVRQEHEEVSRAARSVESRLILVDSELSRVTHAKEEAEGSRDFLQSRAEKAEADIVDLTNKLDDSRDLIRALKKDVQQSKELDKSRTQRALRMENELSEARQSLMEAASAACEGESTVASLRSVIEEMRRENEQLHENIASRRDAAMKERSKQNDREENAEREAQKLRLQVDDQEDVIRKLTLEKASLQKQNEQMKKRRLSSGFDEDRRKGSTTSLTSTITPSSSSDLGLINSLGGKGEVADDVDKDIKNKEVMKLPQRAMSNTSSAHRHLTYSAHRPARKQSEQSDASSKNISRHKTPRPNVCCVCNKEGGMLLSCQCGSTGCDKRAHILCISSVRRVNDNGPTILCDGNGGDKET
;
A
#
# COMPACT_ATOMS: atom_id res chain seq x y z
N MET A 1 -41.80 7.60 -13.74
CA MET A 1 -42.78 8.60 -13.20
C MET A 1 -42.57 8.66 -11.70
N HIS A 2 -42.70 9.83 -11.05
CA HIS A 2 -42.64 9.92 -9.58
C HIS A 2 -44.06 9.82 -9.01
N LEU A 3 -44.26 8.97 -7.99
CA LEU A 3 -45.45 8.99 -7.15
C LEU A 3 -45.16 9.85 -5.90
N PRO A 4 -46.09 10.73 -5.48
CA PRO A 4 -45.94 11.51 -4.26
C PRO A 4 -46.32 10.67 -3.03
N SER A 5 -45.44 10.61 -2.02
CA SER A 5 -45.75 10.01 -0.73
C SER A 5 -46.52 11.01 0.15
N PHE A 6 -47.80 10.72 0.40
CA PHE A 6 -48.57 11.47 1.39
C PHE A 6 -48.12 11.10 2.82
N SER A 7 -47.63 12.09 3.56
CA SER A 7 -47.26 11.94 4.97
C SER A 7 -48.51 12.01 5.86
N ILE A 8 -48.99 10.87 6.34
CA ILE A 8 -50.09 10.81 7.31
C ILE A 8 -49.58 11.34 8.68
N PRO A 9 -50.22 12.36 9.28
CA PRO A 9 -49.83 12.81 10.62
C PRO A 9 -50.18 11.76 11.67
N ARG A 10 -49.21 11.39 12.52
CA ARG A 10 -49.46 10.59 13.74
C ARG A 10 -50.15 11.48 14.80
N GLY A 11 -51.46 11.66 14.66
CA GLY A 11 -52.30 12.26 15.69
C GLY A 11 -52.36 11.35 16.92
N SER A 12 -52.09 11.91 18.10
CA SER A 12 -52.25 11.20 19.39
C SER A 12 -53.74 11.11 19.76
N GLY A 13 -54.45 10.21 19.10
CA GLY A 13 -55.89 10.00 19.26
C GLY A 13 -56.21 9.26 20.57
N LYS A 14 -56.25 9.99 21.69
CA LYS A 14 -56.64 9.45 23.01
C LYS A 14 -58.17 9.27 23.09
N THR A 15 -58.69 8.22 22.45
CA THR A 15 -60.12 7.91 22.42
C THR A 15 -60.59 7.29 23.74
N THR A 16 -61.08 8.12 24.65
CA THR A 16 -61.93 7.67 25.75
C THR A 16 -63.26 7.19 25.19
N TRP A 17 -63.53 5.88 25.25
CA TRP A 17 -64.84 5.31 24.96
C TRP A 17 -65.56 5.00 26.27
N GLU A 18 -66.55 5.84 26.62
CA GLU A 18 -67.51 5.51 27.67
C GLU A 18 -68.60 4.58 27.11
N PRO A 19 -69.06 3.56 27.85
CA PRO A 19 -70.15 2.70 27.41
C PRO A 19 -71.50 3.40 27.63
N THR A 20 -72.15 3.83 26.54
CA THR A 20 -73.52 4.38 26.59
C THR A 20 -74.52 3.31 27.04
N SER A 21 -74.82 3.29 28.33
CA SER A 21 -75.79 2.39 28.94
C SER A 21 -77.22 2.75 28.53
N SER A 22 -77.72 2.12 27.46
CA SER A 22 -79.12 2.26 27.01
C SER A 22 -80.07 1.49 27.93
N SER A 23 -80.49 2.13 29.03
CA SER A 23 -81.51 1.60 29.95
C SER A 23 -82.91 1.61 29.31
N THR A 24 -83.20 0.60 28.48
CA THR A 24 -84.54 0.38 27.91
C THR A 24 -85.53 0.03 29.02
N SER A 25 -86.31 1.02 29.46
CA SER A 25 -87.35 0.82 30.48
C SER A 25 -88.57 0.13 29.86
N THR A 26 -88.76 -1.15 30.17
CA THR A 26 -89.95 -1.91 29.75
C THR A 26 -91.17 -1.48 30.56
N THR A 27 -91.87 -0.45 30.10
CA THR A 27 -93.19 -0.06 30.65
C THR A 27 -94.23 -1.14 30.34
N ALA A 28 -94.62 -1.90 31.36
CA ALA A 28 -95.69 -2.88 31.24
C ALA A 28 -97.06 -2.20 31.00
N PRO A 29 -97.84 -2.62 29.98
CA PRO A 29 -99.19 -2.10 29.77
C PRO A 29 -100.17 -2.74 30.77
N CYS A 30 -100.37 -2.07 31.91
CA CYS A 30 -101.36 -2.47 32.90
C CYS A 30 -102.79 -2.24 32.38
N PHE A 31 -103.36 -3.23 31.68
CA PHE A 31 -104.78 -3.19 31.30
C PHE A 31 -105.67 -3.42 32.52
N HIS A 32 -106.39 -2.36 32.89
CA HIS A 32 -107.31 -2.32 34.02
C HIS A 32 -108.63 -3.00 33.63
N ALA A 33 -109.11 -3.93 34.46
CA ALA A 33 -110.38 -4.62 34.23
C ALA A 33 -111.55 -3.86 34.88
N GLU A 34 -112.23 -3.03 34.10
CA GLU A 34 -113.49 -2.40 34.55
C GLU A 34 -114.63 -3.42 34.55
N ILE A 35 -115.00 -3.88 35.75
CA ILE A 35 -116.17 -4.73 35.97
C ILE A 35 -117.41 -3.83 35.99
N LEU A 36 -118.05 -3.64 34.84
CA LEU A 36 -119.36 -3.01 34.75
C LEU A 36 -120.43 -3.97 35.29
N GLY A 37 -120.82 -3.78 36.55
CA GLY A 37 -122.00 -4.43 37.13
C GLY A 37 -123.28 -3.90 36.48
N PHE A 38 -124.21 -4.80 36.16
CA PHE A 38 -125.52 -4.45 35.59
C PHE A 38 -126.63 -4.72 36.63
N GLU A 39 -127.51 -3.74 36.84
CA GLU A 39 -128.48 -3.77 37.93
C GLU A 39 -129.71 -4.66 37.65
N LEU A 40 -130.22 -5.30 38.71
CA LEU A 40 -131.47 -6.06 38.71
C LEU A 40 -132.61 -5.24 39.32
N THR A 41 -133.22 -4.35 38.54
CA THR A 41 -134.36 -3.51 38.95
C THR A 41 -135.50 -3.53 37.92
N GLY A 42 -136.66 -4.12 38.25
CA GLY A 42 -137.79 -4.12 37.31
C GLY A 42 -138.94 -5.09 37.56
N ARG A 43 -139.57 -5.10 38.75
CA ARG A 43 -140.95 -5.60 38.91
C ARG A 43 -141.89 -4.44 39.19
N PRO A 44 -142.98 -4.30 38.43
CA PRO A 44 -144.18 -3.62 38.95
C PRO A 44 -145.48 -4.43 38.75
N GLN A 45 -146.25 -4.45 39.83
CA GLN A 45 -147.72 -4.38 39.88
C GLN A 45 -148.59 -5.30 38.99
N ILE A 46 -149.02 -6.37 39.64
CA ILE A 46 -150.43 -6.80 39.71
C ILE A 46 -151.41 -5.62 39.51
N GLN A 47 -152.34 -5.76 38.57
CA GLN A 47 -153.64 -5.07 38.63
C GLN A 47 -154.75 -6.10 38.90
N GLN A 48 -155.63 -5.82 39.86
CA GLN A 48 -156.83 -6.62 40.11
C GLN A 48 -158.02 -5.96 39.40
N GLY A 49 -158.63 -6.64 38.44
CA GLY A 49 -159.68 -6.10 37.57
C GLY A 49 -160.92 -6.98 37.51
N GLN A 50 -161.88 -6.69 38.39
CA GLN A 50 -163.31 -7.03 38.35
C GLN A 50 -163.76 -8.21 37.44
N TRP A 51 -163.97 -9.38 38.05
CA TRP A 51 -164.87 -10.39 37.48
C TRP A 51 -166.31 -9.87 37.48
N LYS A 52 -167.02 -10.00 36.36
CA LYS A 52 -168.46 -9.73 36.26
C LYS A 52 -169.13 -10.84 35.46
N TYR A 53 -170.20 -11.40 36.00
CA TYR A 53 -170.88 -12.58 35.47
C TYR A 53 -171.46 -12.34 34.08
N ASN A 54 -171.25 -13.31 33.19
CA ASN A 54 -172.22 -13.82 32.23
C ASN A 54 -172.01 -15.35 32.22
N LEU A 55 -173.05 -16.14 32.51
CA LEU A 55 -172.95 -17.57 32.82
C LEU A 55 -174.01 -18.35 32.02
N GLU A 56 -173.96 -18.26 30.69
CA GLU A 56 -175.07 -18.75 29.85
C GLU A 56 -174.66 -19.22 28.43
N GLU A 57 -173.41 -19.63 28.21
CA GLU A 57 -172.95 -20.18 26.91
C GLU A 57 -171.72 -21.10 27.05
N VAL A 58 -171.76 -22.12 27.93
CA VAL A 58 -170.56 -22.88 28.38
C VAL A 58 -170.74 -24.41 28.39
N GLU A 59 -171.48 -25.00 27.42
CA GLU A 59 -171.59 -26.47 27.32
C GLU A 59 -171.29 -27.09 25.93
N GLU A 60 -171.24 -26.32 24.83
CA GLU A 60 -170.79 -26.85 23.52
C GLU A 60 -169.28 -26.61 23.28
N ASP A 61 -168.74 -25.48 23.75
CA ASP A 61 -167.34 -25.11 23.60
C ASP A 61 -166.39 -25.92 24.52
N VAL A 62 -166.92 -26.61 25.54
CA VAL A 62 -166.15 -27.47 26.45
C VAL A 62 -165.59 -28.69 25.72
N GLY A 63 -166.29 -29.21 24.70
CA GLY A 63 -165.78 -30.27 23.83
C GLY A 63 -164.61 -29.81 22.97
N GLN A 64 -164.70 -28.61 22.39
CA GLN A 64 -163.66 -28.05 21.53
C GLN A 64 -162.43 -27.59 22.32
N THR A 65 -162.62 -26.98 23.50
CA THR A 65 -161.52 -26.62 24.40
C THR A 65 -160.85 -27.84 25.05
N ALA A 66 -161.58 -28.92 25.37
CA ALA A 66 -160.96 -30.17 25.81
C ALA A 66 -160.15 -30.85 24.68
N ALA A 67 -160.65 -30.81 23.44
CA ALA A 67 -159.94 -31.31 22.27
C ALA A 67 -158.70 -30.45 21.94
N SER A 68 -158.80 -29.11 22.00
CA SER A 68 -157.69 -28.18 21.79
C SER A 68 -156.66 -28.29 22.90
N ALA A 69 -157.07 -28.34 24.18
CA ALA A 69 -156.14 -28.55 25.29
C ALA A 69 -155.41 -29.90 25.20
N LYS A 70 -156.06 -30.95 24.68
CA LYS A 70 -155.38 -32.22 24.40
C LYS A 70 -154.42 -32.11 23.21
N ALA A 71 -154.82 -31.50 22.10
CA ALA A 71 -153.96 -31.26 20.95
C ALA A 71 -152.76 -30.36 21.30
N GLU A 72 -152.96 -29.36 22.18
CA GLU A 72 -151.93 -28.50 22.72
C GLU A 72 -151.01 -29.25 23.70
N ALA A 73 -151.54 -30.15 24.53
CA ALA A 73 -150.76 -31.02 25.40
C ALA A 73 -149.91 -32.02 24.59
N ASP A 74 -150.47 -32.66 23.57
CA ASP A 74 -149.76 -33.56 22.65
C ASP A 74 -148.73 -32.78 21.81
N ALA A 75 -149.04 -31.55 21.37
CA ALA A 75 -148.09 -30.66 20.69
C ALA A 75 -147.03 -30.04 21.64
N ALA A 76 -147.35 -29.85 22.92
CA ALA A 76 -146.39 -29.43 23.95
C ALA A 76 -145.46 -30.59 24.30
N LYS A 77 -145.99 -31.82 24.37
CA LYS A 77 -145.19 -33.04 24.52
C LYS A 77 -144.28 -33.25 23.31
N ALA A 78 -144.78 -33.17 22.08
CA ALA A 78 -143.94 -33.27 20.88
C ALA A 78 -142.85 -32.18 20.83
N ARG A 79 -143.14 -30.96 21.34
CA ARG A 79 -142.12 -29.91 21.55
C ARG A 79 -141.12 -30.27 22.66
N ALA A 80 -141.55 -30.87 23.76
CA ALA A 80 -140.68 -31.32 24.84
C ALA A 80 -139.77 -32.49 24.42
N ASP A 81 -140.30 -33.48 23.71
CA ASP A 81 -139.56 -34.63 23.16
C ASP A 81 -138.53 -34.15 22.10
N SER A 82 -138.90 -33.16 21.27
CA SER A 82 -138.00 -32.49 20.33
C SER A 82 -136.90 -31.68 21.04
N LEU A 83 -137.24 -30.92 22.09
CA LEU A 83 -136.27 -30.21 22.92
C LEU A 83 -135.34 -31.18 23.67
N SER A 84 -135.83 -32.35 24.11
CA SER A 84 -134.99 -33.39 24.71
C SER A 84 -133.98 -33.93 23.69
N SER A 85 -134.43 -34.23 22.47
CA SER A 85 -133.55 -34.62 21.35
C SER A 85 -132.48 -33.55 21.06
N GLN A 86 -132.87 -32.27 21.04
CA GLN A 86 -131.93 -31.15 20.85
C GLN A 86 -130.95 -30.99 22.01
N LEU A 87 -131.38 -31.21 23.26
CA LEU A 87 -130.51 -31.19 24.44
C LEU A 87 -129.54 -32.39 24.45
N GLU A 88 -129.97 -33.57 24.01
CA GLU A 88 -129.10 -34.74 23.83
C GLU A 88 -128.07 -34.52 22.70
N GLU A 89 -128.47 -33.92 21.58
CA GLU A 89 -127.57 -33.55 20.49
C GLU A 89 -126.56 -32.48 20.93
N LEU A 90 -127.00 -31.42 21.61
CA LEU A 90 -126.12 -30.40 22.21
C LEU A 90 -125.19 -31.01 23.26
N GLN A 91 -125.68 -31.92 24.11
CA GLN A 91 -124.86 -32.64 25.10
C GLN A 91 -123.81 -33.53 24.41
N LYS A 92 -124.13 -34.15 23.27
CA LYS A 92 -123.17 -34.89 22.45
C LYS A 92 -122.13 -33.97 21.85
N VAL A 93 -122.53 -32.85 21.22
CA VAL A 93 -121.60 -31.83 20.69
C VAL A 93 -120.65 -31.33 21.80
N ILE A 94 -121.18 -31.02 22.99
CA ILE A 94 -120.37 -30.63 24.16
C ILE A 94 -119.40 -31.73 24.62
N GLN A 95 -119.72 -33.02 24.42
CA GLN A 95 -118.79 -34.12 24.70
C GLN A 95 -117.73 -34.28 23.62
N ASP A 96 -118.09 -34.14 22.35
CA ASP A 96 -117.15 -34.23 21.22
C ASP A 96 -116.22 -33.01 21.17
N ASP A 97 -116.69 -31.80 21.52
CA ASP A 97 -115.87 -30.61 21.75
C ASP A 97 -114.92 -30.78 22.94
N LYS A 98 -115.35 -31.41 24.03
CA LYS A 98 -114.45 -31.74 25.15
C LYS A 98 -113.35 -32.73 24.74
N ARG A 99 -113.67 -33.69 23.87
CA ARG A 99 -112.68 -34.63 23.30
C ARG A 99 -111.71 -33.93 22.36
N SER A 100 -112.19 -33.03 21.50
CA SER A 100 -111.34 -32.30 20.55
C SER A 100 -110.42 -31.29 21.27
N VAL A 101 -110.93 -30.56 22.26
CA VAL A 101 -110.12 -29.67 23.11
C VAL A 101 -109.05 -30.45 23.88
N GLU A 102 -109.37 -31.62 24.44
CA GLU A 102 -108.37 -32.45 25.13
C GLU A 102 -107.32 -33.03 24.16
N ALA A 103 -107.70 -33.42 22.95
CA ALA A 103 -106.76 -33.84 21.91
C ALA A 103 -105.81 -32.69 21.51
N VAL A 104 -106.35 -31.49 21.24
CA VAL A 104 -105.56 -30.28 20.95
C VAL A 104 -104.65 -29.92 22.14
N ARG A 105 -105.08 -30.14 23.39
CA ARG A 105 -104.26 -29.95 24.58
C ARG A 105 -103.06 -30.91 24.61
N GLN A 106 -103.27 -32.17 24.24
CA GLN A 106 -102.20 -33.18 24.18
C GLN A 106 -101.23 -32.92 23.01
N GLU A 107 -101.73 -32.56 21.83
CA GLU A 107 -100.90 -32.10 20.70
C GLU A 107 -100.08 -30.85 21.07
N HIS A 108 -100.68 -29.89 21.77
CA HIS A 108 -99.97 -28.71 22.27
C HIS A 108 -98.87 -29.06 23.29
N GLU A 109 -99.09 -30.04 24.16
CA GLU A 109 -98.05 -30.57 25.05
C GLU A 109 -96.93 -31.31 24.30
N GLU A 110 -97.23 -31.97 23.19
CA GLU A 110 -96.23 -32.62 22.32
C GLU A 110 -95.41 -31.61 21.53
N VAL A 111 -96.06 -30.64 20.88
CA VAL A 111 -95.38 -29.51 20.24
C VAL A 111 -94.53 -28.76 21.25
N SER A 112 -95.02 -28.52 22.47
CA SER A 112 -94.25 -27.87 23.55
C SER A 112 -93.05 -28.69 24.02
N ARG A 113 -93.17 -30.03 24.08
CA ARG A 113 -92.03 -30.94 24.37
C ARG A 113 -91.00 -30.92 23.24
N ALA A 114 -91.46 -30.96 21.99
CA ALA A 114 -90.61 -30.90 20.80
C ALA A 114 -89.87 -29.56 20.68
N ALA A 115 -90.55 -28.43 20.94
CA ALA A 115 -89.95 -27.09 20.90
C ALA A 115 -88.79 -26.98 21.89
N ARG A 116 -89.00 -27.35 23.17
CA ARG A 116 -87.94 -27.35 24.19
C ARG A 116 -86.77 -28.28 23.86
N SER A 117 -87.03 -29.38 23.15
CA SER A 117 -85.99 -30.31 22.64
C SER A 117 -85.21 -29.75 21.44
N VAL A 118 -85.83 -28.91 20.61
CA VAL A 118 -85.12 -28.13 19.57
C VAL A 118 -84.31 -27.00 20.20
N GLU A 119 -84.92 -26.23 21.10
CA GLU A 119 -84.29 -25.13 21.86
C GLU A 119 -83.02 -25.60 22.60
N SER A 120 -83.11 -26.70 23.37
CA SER A 120 -81.95 -27.28 24.06
C SER A 120 -80.82 -27.68 23.11
N ARG A 121 -81.15 -28.16 21.90
CA ARG A 121 -80.15 -28.50 20.88
C ARG A 121 -79.55 -27.27 20.20
N LEU A 122 -80.34 -26.21 19.99
CA LEU A 122 -79.83 -24.93 19.49
C LEU A 122 -78.85 -24.30 20.48
N ILE A 123 -79.15 -24.31 21.78
CA ILE A 123 -78.25 -23.83 22.84
C ILE A 123 -76.93 -24.62 22.86
N LEU A 124 -76.98 -25.94 22.69
CA LEU A 124 -75.77 -26.76 22.57
C LEU A 124 -74.94 -26.38 21.34
N VAL A 125 -75.55 -26.31 20.16
CA VAL A 125 -74.88 -25.94 18.90
C VAL A 125 -74.28 -24.54 18.96
N ASP A 126 -74.96 -23.57 19.57
CA ASP A 126 -74.47 -22.20 19.76
C ASP A 126 -73.25 -22.16 20.71
N SER A 127 -73.26 -22.95 21.78
CA SER A 127 -72.11 -23.10 22.67
C SER A 127 -70.90 -23.78 21.99
N GLU A 128 -71.14 -24.73 21.08
CA GLU A 128 -70.09 -25.37 20.29
C GLU A 128 -69.55 -24.43 19.20
N LEU A 129 -70.41 -23.68 18.52
CA LEU A 129 -70.03 -22.65 17.55
C LEU A 129 -69.17 -21.56 18.22
N SER A 130 -69.54 -21.12 19.42
CA SER A 130 -68.76 -20.16 20.22
C SER A 130 -67.37 -20.71 20.56
N ARG A 131 -67.28 -21.97 21.01
CA ARG A 131 -66.00 -22.66 21.28
C ARG A 131 -65.13 -22.80 20.03
N VAL A 132 -65.72 -23.17 18.90
CA VAL A 132 -65.00 -23.30 17.61
C VAL A 132 -64.53 -21.94 17.10
N THR A 133 -65.30 -20.88 17.35
CA THR A 133 -64.92 -19.50 16.97
C THR A 133 -63.69 -19.04 17.76
N HIS A 134 -63.68 -19.20 19.09
CA HIS A 134 -62.49 -18.88 19.89
C HIS A 134 -61.27 -19.75 19.56
N ALA A 135 -61.46 -21.05 19.31
CA ALA A 135 -60.37 -21.93 18.87
C ALA A 135 -59.79 -21.52 17.50
N LYS A 136 -60.63 -20.98 16.60
CA LYS A 136 -60.19 -20.38 15.34
C LYS A 136 -59.39 -19.09 15.59
N GLU A 137 -59.88 -18.20 16.44
CA GLU A 137 -59.21 -16.93 16.79
C GLU A 137 -57.81 -17.19 17.41
N GLU A 138 -57.69 -18.17 18.31
CA GLU A 138 -56.41 -18.59 18.90
C GLU A 138 -55.46 -19.18 17.85
N ALA A 139 -55.98 -19.99 16.91
CA ALA A 139 -55.20 -20.55 15.81
C ALA A 139 -54.74 -19.48 14.79
N GLU A 140 -55.56 -18.48 14.51
CA GLU A 140 -55.21 -17.35 13.64
C GLU A 140 -54.17 -16.44 14.30
N GLY A 141 -54.32 -16.10 15.58
CA GLY A 141 -53.29 -15.38 16.33
C GLY A 141 -51.96 -16.14 16.41
N SER A 142 -52.02 -17.47 16.57
CA SER A 142 -50.84 -18.34 16.56
C SER A 142 -50.15 -18.39 15.18
N ARG A 143 -50.93 -18.46 14.09
CA ARG A 143 -50.43 -18.37 12.71
C ARG A 143 -49.72 -17.04 12.47
N ASP A 144 -50.35 -15.93 12.86
CA ASP A 144 -49.86 -14.58 12.55
C ASP A 144 -48.60 -14.24 13.37
N PHE A 145 -48.48 -14.77 14.59
CA PHE A 145 -47.23 -14.75 15.37
C PHE A 145 -46.11 -15.56 14.71
N LEU A 146 -46.40 -16.77 14.21
CA LEU A 146 -45.42 -17.60 13.50
C LEU A 146 -44.99 -16.97 12.17
N GLN A 147 -45.91 -16.35 11.43
CA GLN A 147 -45.60 -15.58 10.22
C GLN A 147 -44.69 -14.39 10.55
N SER A 148 -45.04 -13.56 11.55
CA SER A 148 -44.21 -12.44 12.00
C SER A 148 -42.79 -12.88 12.39
N ARG A 149 -42.66 -14.07 12.97
CA ARG A 149 -41.36 -14.69 13.31
C ARG A 149 -40.60 -15.19 12.07
N ALA A 150 -41.29 -15.71 11.06
CA ALA A 150 -40.69 -16.14 9.80
C ALA A 150 -40.18 -14.93 8.99
N GLU A 151 -41.00 -13.89 8.82
CA GLU A 151 -40.62 -12.64 8.15
C GLU A 151 -39.38 -11.99 8.80
N LYS A 152 -39.30 -12.01 10.14
CA LYS A 152 -38.09 -11.56 10.84
C LYS A 152 -36.88 -12.44 10.53
N ALA A 153 -37.03 -13.77 10.55
CA ALA A 153 -35.93 -14.68 10.24
C ALA A 153 -35.41 -14.53 8.80
N GLU A 154 -36.31 -14.25 7.84
CA GLU A 154 -35.94 -13.93 6.45
C GLU A 154 -35.16 -12.60 6.37
N ALA A 155 -35.57 -11.57 7.11
CA ALA A 155 -34.83 -10.31 7.20
C ALA A 155 -33.42 -10.51 7.82
N ASP A 156 -33.31 -11.28 8.90
CA ASP A 156 -32.04 -11.63 9.53
C ASP A 156 -31.13 -12.45 8.57
N ILE A 157 -31.70 -13.33 7.74
CA ILE A 157 -30.96 -14.08 6.70
C ILE A 157 -30.41 -13.14 5.61
N VAL A 158 -31.20 -12.15 5.16
CA VAL A 158 -30.76 -11.18 4.14
C VAL A 158 -29.63 -10.29 4.66
N ASP A 159 -29.75 -9.78 5.89
CA ASP A 159 -28.70 -8.99 6.55
C ASP A 159 -27.38 -9.78 6.70
N LEU A 160 -27.46 -11.04 7.17
CA LEU A 160 -26.29 -11.93 7.28
C LEU A 160 -25.68 -12.25 5.91
N THR A 161 -26.50 -12.40 4.87
CA THR A 161 -26.03 -12.64 3.49
C THR A 161 -25.25 -11.45 2.96
N ASN A 162 -25.78 -10.23 3.11
CA ASN A 162 -25.09 -8.98 2.72
C ASN A 162 -23.73 -8.85 3.42
N LYS A 163 -23.68 -9.06 4.75
CA LYS A 163 -22.43 -9.02 5.54
C LYS A 163 -21.40 -10.06 5.11
N LEU A 164 -21.86 -11.22 4.64
CA LEU A 164 -21.02 -12.30 4.14
C LEU A 164 -20.43 -11.92 2.76
N ASP A 165 -21.19 -11.27 1.89
CA ASP A 165 -20.69 -10.74 0.61
C ASP A 165 -19.75 -9.53 0.79
N ASP A 166 -20.05 -8.58 1.69
CA ASP A 166 -19.10 -7.52 2.09
C ASP A 166 -17.75 -8.12 2.57
N SER A 167 -17.82 -9.20 3.35
CA SER A 167 -16.65 -9.93 3.85
C SER A 167 -15.89 -10.65 2.72
N ARG A 168 -16.61 -11.26 1.75
CA ARG A 168 -16.00 -11.84 0.54
C ARG A 168 -15.27 -10.76 -0.26
N ASP A 169 -15.82 -9.55 -0.36
CA ASP A 169 -15.26 -8.46 -1.16
C ASP A 169 -14.05 -7.81 -0.52
N LEU A 170 -14.05 -7.66 0.81
CA LEU A 170 -12.84 -7.34 1.58
C LEU A 170 -11.74 -8.39 1.37
N ILE A 171 -12.08 -9.69 1.37
CA ILE A 171 -11.13 -10.77 1.07
C ILE A 171 -10.63 -10.70 -0.39
N ARG A 172 -11.49 -10.34 -1.35
CA ARG A 172 -11.09 -10.11 -2.76
C ARG A 172 -10.11 -8.94 -2.89
N ALA A 173 -10.34 -7.84 -2.17
CA ALA A 173 -9.43 -6.69 -2.12
C ALA A 173 -8.07 -7.06 -1.49
N LEU A 174 -8.07 -7.61 -0.27
CA LEU A 174 -6.83 -7.98 0.43
C LEU A 174 -5.97 -8.99 -0.35
N LYS A 175 -6.59 -9.95 -1.07
CA LYS A 175 -5.86 -10.87 -1.96
C LYS A 175 -5.16 -10.15 -3.11
N LYS A 176 -5.78 -9.11 -3.67
CA LYS A 176 -5.19 -8.27 -4.73
C LYS A 176 -4.02 -7.45 -4.20
N ASP A 177 -4.16 -6.87 -3.01
CA ASP A 177 -3.11 -6.04 -2.39
C ASP A 177 -1.89 -6.88 -1.99
N VAL A 178 -2.10 -8.09 -1.44
CA VAL A 178 -1.03 -9.07 -1.19
C VAL A 178 -0.31 -9.47 -2.48
N GLN A 179 -1.03 -9.64 -3.59
CA GLN A 179 -0.41 -9.94 -4.89
C GLN A 179 0.39 -8.74 -5.44
N GLN A 180 -0.08 -7.50 -5.22
CA GLN A 180 0.67 -6.29 -5.59
C GLN A 180 1.94 -6.13 -4.74
N SER A 181 1.89 -6.38 -3.42
CA SER A 181 3.10 -6.37 -2.58
C SER A 181 4.14 -7.37 -3.07
N LYS A 182 3.73 -8.62 -3.36
CA LYS A 182 4.64 -9.64 -3.91
C LYS A 182 5.35 -9.20 -5.19
N GLU A 183 4.67 -8.47 -6.09
CA GLU A 183 5.28 -7.98 -7.33
C GLU A 183 6.21 -6.78 -7.09
N LEU A 184 5.88 -5.90 -6.14
CA LEU A 184 6.77 -4.84 -5.67
C LEU A 184 8.01 -5.41 -4.98
N ASP A 185 7.88 -6.50 -4.23
CA ASP A 185 8.99 -7.14 -3.52
C ASP A 185 9.92 -7.91 -4.47
N LYS A 186 9.41 -8.58 -5.51
CA LYS A 186 10.24 -9.03 -6.66
C LYS A 186 10.97 -7.87 -7.32
N SER A 187 10.29 -6.75 -7.54
CA SER A 187 10.88 -5.55 -8.17
C SER A 187 11.96 -4.92 -7.29
N ARG A 188 11.86 -5.06 -5.96
CA ARG A 188 12.88 -4.66 -4.98
C ARG A 188 14.07 -5.62 -5.00
N THR A 189 13.87 -6.93 -4.94
CA THR A 189 14.99 -7.90 -4.96
C THR A 189 15.75 -7.88 -6.29
N GLN A 190 15.06 -7.73 -7.43
CA GLN A 190 15.69 -7.55 -8.74
C GLN A 190 16.43 -6.20 -8.87
N ARG A 191 16.15 -5.21 -8.01
CA ARG A 191 16.94 -3.98 -7.92
C ARG A 191 18.14 -4.16 -7.00
N ALA A 192 17.97 -4.81 -5.85
CA ALA A 192 19.05 -5.14 -4.94
C ALA A 192 20.16 -5.95 -5.65
N LEU A 193 19.79 -7.03 -6.33
CA LEU A 193 20.74 -7.87 -7.08
C LEU A 193 21.52 -7.10 -8.17
N ARG A 194 20.89 -6.12 -8.82
CA ARG A 194 21.59 -5.26 -9.79
C ARG A 194 22.59 -4.32 -9.12
N MET A 195 22.20 -3.68 -8.01
CA MET A 195 23.12 -2.83 -7.25
C MET A 195 24.26 -3.65 -6.62
N GLU A 196 24.01 -4.91 -6.23
CA GLU A 196 25.05 -5.83 -5.75
C GLU A 196 26.04 -6.21 -6.86
N ASN A 197 25.56 -6.48 -8.08
CA ASN A 197 26.42 -6.70 -9.24
C ASN A 197 27.23 -5.45 -9.60
N GLU A 198 26.59 -4.28 -9.71
CA GLU A 198 27.23 -2.98 -9.99
C GLU A 198 28.31 -2.65 -8.93
N LEU A 199 28.06 -2.95 -7.65
CA LEU A 199 29.05 -2.82 -6.57
C LEU A 199 30.18 -3.86 -6.65
N SER A 200 29.90 -5.07 -7.15
CA SER A 200 30.93 -6.11 -7.36
C SER A 200 31.86 -5.73 -8.53
N GLU A 201 31.30 -5.26 -9.64
CA GLU A 201 32.04 -4.74 -10.80
C GLU A 201 32.91 -3.54 -10.38
N ALA A 202 32.35 -2.57 -9.66
CA ALA A 202 33.11 -1.43 -9.15
C ALA A 202 34.25 -1.82 -8.19
N ARG A 203 34.05 -2.85 -7.35
CA ARG A 203 35.11 -3.40 -6.48
C ARG A 203 36.21 -4.08 -7.28
N GLN A 204 35.86 -4.83 -8.34
CA GLN A 204 36.84 -5.46 -9.22
C GLN A 204 37.67 -4.39 -9.94
N SER A 205 37.05 -3.40 -10.58
CA SER A 205 37.77 -2.32 -11.26
C SER A 205 38.67 -1.50 -10.33
N LEU A 206 38.28 -1.35 -9.04
CA LEU A 206 39.14 -0.71 -8.03
C LEU A 206 40.35 -1.60 -7.66
N MET A 207 40.18 -2.92 -7.59
CA MET A 207 41.28 -3.86 -7.36
C MET A 207 42.25 -3.92 -8.54
N GLU A 208 41.73 -3.92 -9.77
CA GLU A 208 42.54 -3.83 -11.00
C GLU A 208 43.32 -2.50 -11.07
N ALA A 209 42.68 -1.38 -10.76
CA ALA A 209 43.34 -0.08 -10.68
C ALA A 209 44.41 -0.01 -9.57
N ALA A 210 44.19 -0.68 -8.43
CA ALA A 210 45.17 -0.80 -7.35
C ALA A 210 46.38 -1.65 -7.78
N SER A 211 46.19 -2.76 -8.49
CA SER A 211 47.30 -3.56 -9.05
C SER A 211 48.15 -2.71 -10.00
N ALA A 212 47.51 -2.02 -10.95
CA ALA A 212 48.19 -1.13 -11.89
C ALA A 212 48.93 0.03 -11.20
N ALA A 213 48.43 0.52 -10.05
CA ALA A 213 49.12 1.51 -9.24
C ALA A 213 50.37 0.93 -8.57
N CYS A 214 50.29 -0.26 -7.96
CA CYS A 214 51.44 -0.96 -7.35
C CYS A 214 52.52 -1.33 -8.40
N GLU A 215 52.11 -1.75 -9.60
CA GLU A 215 53.01 -1.95 -10.74
C GLU A 215 53.70 -0.64 -11.14
N GLY A 216 52.94 0.46 -11.21
CA GLY A 216 53.46 1.80 -11.43
C GLY A 216 54.51 2.22 -10.39
N GLU A 217 54.21 2.07 -9.10
CA GLU A 217 55.14 2.36 -8.00
C GLU A 217 56.42 1.50 -8.08
N SER A 218 56.30 0.22 -8.44
CA SER A 218 57.43 -0.68 -8.67
C SER A 218 58.34 -0.20 -9.82
N THR A 219 57.75 0.21 -10.96
CA THR A 219 58.55 0.79 -12.06
C THR A 219 59.22 2.11 -11.67
N VAL A 220 58.56 2.97 -10.89
CA VAL A 220 59.14 4.22 -10.37
C VAL A 220 60.27 3.93 -9.39
N ALA A 221 60.16 2.92 -8.53
CA ALA A 221 61.24 2.50 -7.63
C ALA A 221 62.46 1.97 -8.39
N SER A 222 62.23 1.14 -9.43
CA SER A 222 63.28 0.66 -10.33
C SER A 222 64.00 1.81 -11.05
N LEU A 223 63.24 2.74 -11.65
CA LEU A 223 63.81 3.92 -12.31
C LEU A 223 64.61 4.82 -11.36
N ARG A 224 64.17 4.97 -10.09
CA ARG A 224 64.96 5.68 -9.07
C ARG A 224 66.29 4.98 -8.80
N SER A 225 66.31 3.64 -8.70
CA SER A 225 67.56 2.88 -8.50
C SER A 225 68.55 3.12 -9.65
N VAL A 226 68.09 3.09 -10.90
CA VAL A 226 68.91 3.37 -12.09
C VAL A 226 69.41 4.82 -12.12
N ILE A 227 68.60 5.78 -11.66
CA ILE A 227 69.03 7.20 -11.54
C ILE A 227 70.14 7.36 -10.49
N GLU A 228 70.04 6.72 -9.32
CA GLU A 228 71.11 6.78 -8.32
C GLU A 228 72.37 5.99 -8.73
N GLU A 229 72.23 5.00 -9.63
CA GLU A 229 73.37 4.30 -10.24
C GLU A 229 74.11 5.18 -11.24
N MET A 230 73.40 5.77 -12.20
CA MET A 230 73.98 6.76 -13.13
C MET A 230 74.60 7.95 -12.40
N ARG A 231 74.07 8.37 -11.24
CA ARG A 231 74.71 9.42 -10.42
C ARG A 231 76.06 8.97 -9.86
N ARG A 232 76.12 7.79 -9.22
CA ARG A 232 77.37 7.20 -8.72
C ARG A 232 78.41 7.03 -9.84
N GLU A 233 77.99 6.60 -11.03
CA GLU A 233 78.89 6.51 -12.19
C GLU A 233 79.41 7.90 -12.62
N ASN A 234 78.56 8.93 -12.67
CA ASN A 234 78.98 10.29 -13.02
C ASN A 234 79.92 10.90 -11.96
N GLU A 235 79.64 10.68 -10.67
CA GLU A 235 80.52 11.08 -9.56
C GLU A 235 81.90 10.40 -9.69
N GLN A 236 81.92 9.08 -9.90
CA GLN A 236 83.16 8.33 -10.11
C GLN A 236 83.91 8.77 -11.37
N LEU A 237 83.21 9.12 -12.46
CA LEU A 237 83.82 9.68 -13.67
C LEU A 237 84.42 11.07 -13.39
N HIS A 238 83.76 11.93 -12.60
CA HIS A 238 84.31 13.22 -12.19
C HIS A 238 85.55 13.06 -11.28
N GLU A 239 85.55 12.15 -10.32
CA GLU A 239 86.72 11.82 -9.49
C GLU A 239 87.90 11.28 -10.34
N ASN A 240 87.61 10.42 -11.32
CA ASN A 240 88.60 9.93 -12.27
C ASN A 240 89.17 11.05 -13.14
N ILE A 241 88.33 11.98 -13.63
CA ILE A 241 88.78 13.14 -14.41
C ILE A 241 89.65 14.08 -13.56
N ALA A 242 89.26 14.34 -12.31
CA ALA A 242 90.05 15.13 -11.37
C ALA A 242 91.40 14.47 -11.08
N SER A 243 91.41 13.17 -10.75
CA SER A 243 92.62 12.39 -10.48
C SER A 243 93.58 12.36 -11.69
N ARG A 244 93.05 12.21 -12.90
CA ARG A 244 93.86 12.27 -14.14
C ARG A 244 94.37 13.68 -14.43
N ARG A 245 93.59 14.73 -14.13
CA ARG A 245 94.02 16.12 -14.24
C ARG A 245 95.17 16.41 -13.26
N ASP A 246 95.05 15.98 -12.01
CA ASP A 246 96.09 16.16 -10.99
C ASP A 246 97.37 15.38 -11.31
N ALA A 247 97.23 14.15 -11.82
CA ALA A 247 98.37 13.38 -12.33
C ALA A 247 99.06 14.10 -13.51
N ALA A 248 98.29 14.66 -14.46
CA ALA A 248 98.82 15.43 -15.57
C ALA A 248 99.46 16.76 -15.14
N MET A 249 98.92 17.44 -14.12
CA MET A 249 99.54 18.64 -13.54
C MET A 249 100.84 18.30 -12.79
N LYS A 250 100.89 17.17 -12.08
CA LYS A 250 102.12 16.67 -11.42
C LYS A 250 103.19 16.27 -12.44
N GLU A 251 102.84 15.59 -13.53
CA GLU A 251 103.84 15.27 -14.56
C GLU A 251 104.27 16.50 -15.36
N ARG A 252 103.37 17.47 -15.61
CA ARG A 252 103.75 18.78 -16.17
C ARG A 252 104.72 19.51 -15.24
N SER A 253 104.50 19.51 -13.93
CA SER A 253 105.46 20.07 -12.97
C SER A 253 106.83 19.41 -13.14
N LYS A 254 106.90 18.07 -13.15
CA LYS A 254 108.17 17.35 -13.40
C LYS A 254 108.78 17.63 -14.78
N GLN A 255 107.98 17.93 -15.80
CA GLN A 255 108.47 18.34 -17.11
C GLN A 255 109.10 19.73 -17.04
N ASN A 256 108.43 20.71 -16.43
CA ASN A 256 109.00 22.02 -16.13
C ASN A 256 110.28 21.89 -15.28
N ASP A 257 110.29 21.05 -14.23
CA ASP A 257 111.47 20.83 -13.38
C ASP A 257 112.65 20.24 -14.19
N ARG A 258 112.37 19.34 -15.14
CA ARG A 258 113.38 18.78 -16.07
C ARG A 258 113.87 19.82 -17.08
N GLU A 259 112.97 20.63 -17.63
CA GLU A 259 113.29 21.71 -18.57
C GLU A 259 114.14 22.80 -17.90
N GLU A 260 113.79 23.23 -16.69
CA GLU A 260 114.57 24.21 -15.92
C GLU A 260 115.94 23.64 -15.50
N ASN A 261 116.02 22.36 -15.13
CA ASN A 261 117.30 21.69 -14.90
C ASN A 261 118.16 21.64 -16.17
N ALA A 262 117.57 21.28 -17.32
CA ALA A 262 118.25 21.22 -18.61
C ALA A 262 118.65 22.62 -19.11
N GLU A 263 117.85 23.65 -18.84
CA GLU A 263 118.21 25.04 -19.15
C GLU A 263 119.36 25.52 -18.26
N ARG A 264 119.32 25.24 -16.94
CA ARG A 264 120.45 25.55 -16.04
C ARG A 264 121.73 24.80 -16.43
N GLU A 265 121.62 23.56 -16.91
CA GLU A 265 122.76 22.82 -17.47
C GLU A 265 123.24 23.41 -18.80
N ALA A 266 122.33 23.80 -19.70
CA ALA A 266 122.68 24.46 -20.96
C ALA A 266 123.32 25.85 -20.74
N GLN A 267 122.86 26.62 -19.75
CA GLN A 267 123.48 27.89 -19.34
C GLN A 267 124.89 27.65 -18.78
N LYS A 268 125.07 26.63 -17.93
CA LYS A 268 126.39 26.22 -17.43
C LYS A 268 127.32 25.77 -18.56
N LEU A 269 126.82 25.02 -19.54
CA LEU A 269 127.59 24.61 -20.72
C LEU A 269 127.94 25.80 -21.63
N ARG A 270 127.04 26.79 -21.77
CA ARG A 270 127.36 28.06 -22.46
C ARG A 270 128.49 28.80 -21.76
N LEU A 271 128.42 28.98 -20.44
CA LEU A 271 129.51 29.60 -19.67
C LEU A 271 130.83 28.82 -19.80
N GLN A 272 130.79 27.48 -19.84
CA GLN A 272 131.98 26.67 -20.11
C GLN A 272 132.50 26.80 -21.55
N VAL A 273 131.64 27.05 -22.53
CA VAL A 273 132.03 27.39 -23.90
C VAL A 273 132.59 28.81 -23.98
N ASP A 274 132.03 29.79 -23.25
CA ASP A 274 132.55 31.16 -23.16
C ASP A 274 133.93 31.17 -22.47
N ASP A 275 134.11 30.43 -21.36
CA ASP A 275 135.40 30.18 -20.70
C ASP A 275 136.39 29.52 -21.66
N GLN A 276 135.97 28.52 -22.44
CA GLN A 276 136.81 27.88 -23.44
C GLN A 276 137.13 28.81 -24.61
N GLU A 277 136.20 29.65 -25.05
CA GLU A 277 136.45 30.68 -26.05
C GLU A 277 137.42 31.73 -25.53
N ASP A 278 137.36 32.12 -24.25
CA ASP A 278 138.31 33.05 -23.65
C ASP A 278 139.69 32.41 -23.43
N VAL A 279 139.74 31.12 -23.08
CA VAL A 279 140.99 30.34 -23.10
C VAL A 279 141.53 30.22 -24.54
N ILE A 280 140.68 30.01 -25.55
CA ILE A 280 141.08 29.97 -26.96
C ILE A 280 141.51 31.36 -27.46
N ARG A 281 140.82 32.45 -27.09
CA ARG A 281 141.21 33.83 -27.39
C ARG A 281 142.55 34.16 -26.73
N LYS A 282 142.75 33.78 -25.47
CA LYS A 282 144.01 33.93 -24.74
C LYS A 282 145.13 33.12 -25.37
N LEU A 283 144.91 31.84 -25.67
CA LEU A 283 145.86 30.97 -26.40
C LEU A 283 146.09 31.45 -27.83
N THR A 284 145.15 32.17 -28.46
CA THR A 284 145.32 32.74 -29.80
C THR A 284 146.12 34.04 -29.76
N LEU A 285 145.93 34.88 -28.73
CA LEU A 285 146.77 36.03 -28.43
C LEU A 285 148.19 35.61 -28.02
N GLU A 286 148.31 34.55 -27.21
CA GLU A 286 149.58 33.96 -26.79
C GLU A 286 150.27 33.25 -27.96
N LYS A 287 149.55 32.51 -28.80
CA LYS A 287 150.05 31.99 -30.09
C LYS A 287 150.46 33.12 -31.03
N ALA A 288 149.73 34.22 -31.11
CA ALA A 288 150.12 35.38 -31.92
C ALA A 288 151.34 36.12 -31.34
N SER A 289 151.48 36.15 -30.01
CA SER A 289 152.67 36.67 -29.31
C SER A 289 153.88 35.77 -29.56
N LEU A 290 153.76 34.47 -29.32
CA LEU A 290 154.76 33.45 -29.63
C LEU A 290 155.08 33.39 -31.13
N GLN A 291 154.12 33.61 -32.02
CA GLN A 291 154.36 33.66 -33.46
C GLN A 291 155.11 34.94 -33.86
N LYS A 292 154.80 36.10 -33.27
CA LYS A 292 155.63 37.32 -33.40
C LYS A 292 157.05 37.11 -32.84
N GLN A 293 157.18 36.39 -31.73
CA GLN A 293 158.47 36.00 -31.15
C GLN A 293 159.23 35.02 -32.07
N ASN A 294 158.52 34.07 -32.70
CA ASN A 294 159.08 33.11 -33.62
C ASN A 294 159.40 33.75 -34.98
N GLU A 295 158.70 34.82 -35.38
CA GLU A 295 159.04 35.69 -36.52
C GLU A 295 160.24 36.60 -36.21
N GLN A 296 160.39 37.09 -34.97
CA GLN A 296 161.65 37.70 -34.50
C GLN A 296 162.82 36.68 -34.53
N MET A 297 162.57 35.43 -34.13
CA MET A 297 163.57 34.36 -34.19
C MET A 297 163.86 33.90 -35.63
N LYS A 298 162.87 33.92 -36.55
CA LYS A 298 163.08 33.71 -37.99
C LYS A 298 163.89 34.84 -38.62
N LYS A 299 163.64 36.10 -38.24
CA LYS A 299 164.51 37.24 -38.60
C LYS A 299 165.94 37.13 -38.01
N ARG A 300 166.15 36.28 -37.00
CA ARG A 300 167.48 35.87 -36.49
C ARG A 300 167.98 34.51 -37.01
N ARG A 301 167.26 33.85 -37.92
CA ARG A 301 167.59 32.52 -38.47
C ARG A 301 167.40 32.41 -39.99
N LEU A 302 167.73 33.48 -40.71
CA LEU A 302 168.03 33.44 -42.15
C LEU A 302 169.56 33.43 -42.36
N SER A 303 170.23 32.35 -41.91
CA SER A 303 171.69 32.23 -42.02
C SER A 303 172.23 30.79 -42.13
N SER A 304 171.38 29.82 -42.47
CA SER A 304 171.77 28.44 -42.86
C SER A 304 170.56 27.75 -43.48
N GLY A 305 170.65 27.32 -44.74
CA GLY A 305 169.60 26.54 -45.42
C GLY A 305 170.00 25.08 -45.62
N PHE A 306 169.07 24.26 -46.10
CA PHE A 306 169.30 23.07 -46.94
C PHE A 306 167.95 22.59 -47.52
N ASP A 307 168.00 21.82 -48.62
CA ASP A 307 166.85 21.17 -49.27
C ASP A 307 166.67 19.70 -48.78
N GLU A 308 165.76 18.96 -49.44
CA GLU A 308 165.83 17.50 -49.74
C GLU A 308 164.85 16.48 -49.05
N ASP A 309 164.07 15.80 -49.92
CA ASP A 309 163.45 14.44 -49.94
C ASP A 309 162.78 13.70 -48.71
N ARG A 310 161.45 13.48 -48.84
CA ARG A 310 160.77 12.15 -49.11
C ARG A 310 160.70 11.01 -48.06
N ARG A 311 159.64 10.17 -48.23
CA ARG A 311 159.26 8.90 -47.52
C ARG A 311 158.52 9.11 -46.17
N LYS A 312 157.71 8.20 -45.61
CA LYS A 312 156.81 7.06 -45.95
C LYS A 312 156.46 6.42 -44.58
N GLY A 313 155.24 5.92 -44.37
CA GLY A 313 154.89 5.00 -43.26
C GLY A 313 153.70 5.48 -42.39
N SER A 314 152.75 4.65 -41.96
CA SER A 314 152.79 3.43 -41.08
C SER A 314 152.56 3.80 -39.60
N THR A 315 151.71 3.15 -38.78
CA THR A 315 150.74 2.04 -38.96
C THR A 315 149.86 1.87 -37.70
N THR A 316 148.75 1.10 -37.77
CA THR A 316 148.16 0.28 -36.65
C THR A 316 147.56 1.02 -35.41
N SER A 317 146.70 0.46 -34.53
CA SER A 317 146.08 -0.89 -34.38
C SER A 317 144.87 -0.88 -33.41
N LEU A 318 143.78 -1.63 -33.71
CA LEU A 318 142.86 -2.41 -32.81
C LEU A 318 142.16 -1.68 -31.62
N THR A 319 141.06 -2.09 -30.95
CA THR A 319 140.05 -3.20 -30.95
C THR A 319 138.74 -2.62 -30.33
N SER A 320 137.57 -3.24 -30.05
CA SER A 320 136.92 -4.59 -30.11
C SER A 320 135.38 -4.37 -30.17
N THR A 321 134.50 -5.24 -30.67
CA THR A 321 133.94 -6.52 -30.11
C THR A 321 133.31 -6.33 -28.70
N ILE A 322 132.02 -6.66 -28.42
CA ILE A 322 131.25 -7.93 -28.57
C ILE A 322 129.70 -7.67 -28.68
N THR A 323 128.92 -8.65 -29.19
CA THR A 323 127.42 -8.73 -29.29
C THR A 323 126.88 -9.94 -28.45
N PRO A 324 125.75 -10.67 -28.69
CA PRO A 324 124.45 -10.46 -29.37
C PRO A 324 123.19 -10.97 -28.56
N SER A 325 121.96 -10.74 -29.08
CA SER A 325 120.75 -11.61 -28.95
C SER A 325 119.54 -10.97 -29.68
N SER A 326 119.02 -11.49 -30.81
CA SER A 326 117.91 -12.47 -30.97
C SER A 326 116.51 -11.95 -30.53
N SER A 327 115.39 -12.11 -31.26
CA SER A 327 115.10 -12.88 -32.50
C SER A 327 113.82 -12.39 -33.24
N SER A 328 113.58 -12.89 -34.48
CA SER A 328 112.27 -13.33 -35.08
C SER A 328 111.00 -12.42 -35.01
N ASP A 329 110.14 -12.31 -36.03
CA ASP A 329 110.15 -12.87 -37.40
C ASP A 329 109.21 -12.12 -38.39
N LEU A 330 109.18 -12.64 -39.64
CA LEU A 330 108.45 -12.18 -40.84
C LEU A 330 106.90 -12.07 -40.73
N GLY A 331 106.28 -11.30 -41.66
CA GLY A 331 104.84 -11.41 -41.93
C GLY A 331 104.21 -10.37 -42.88
N LEU A 332 104.24 -10.59 -44.21
CA LEU A 332 103.23 -10.04 -45.14
C LEU A 332 102.17 -11.12 -45.43
N ILE A 333 100.95 -10.72 -45.84
CA ILE A 333 100.17 -11.24 -47.00
C ILE A 333 98.73 -10.66 -47.03
N ASN A 334 98.11 -10.67 -48.22
CA ASN A 334 96.74 -10.17 -48.51
C ASN A 334 95.64 -11.26 -48.37
N SER A 335 94.38 -10.82 -48.55
CA SER A 335 93.30 -11.53 -49.29
C SER A 335 92.21 -12.33 -48.53
N LEU A 336 90.96 -11.88 -48.76
CA LEU A 336 89.81 -12.66 -49.27
C LEU A 336 89.45 -14.04 -48.63
N GLY A 337 88.58 -13.99 -47.62
CA GLY A 337 87.28 -14.71 -47.47
C GLY A 337 87.03 -16.17 -47.90
N GLY A 338 86.16 -16.87 -47.15
CA GLY A 338 85.43 -18.05 -47.63
C GLY A 338 84.98 -19.09 -46.58
N LYS A 339 83.66 -19.37 -46.56
CA LYS A 339 82.90 -20.63 -46.31
C LYS A 339 83.45 -21.82 -45.46
N GLY A 340 82.51 -22.51 -44.80
CA GLY A 340 82.62 -23.84 -44.14
C GLY A 340 82.12 -23.75 -42.69
N GLU A 341 81.14 -24.50 -42.15
CA GLU A 341 80.80 -25.95 -42.23
C GLU A 341 81.92 -26.82 -41.59
N VAL A 342 81.67 -27.76 -40.65
CA VAL A 342 80.53 -28.69 -40.42
C VAL A 342 80.19 -28.86 -38.91
N ALA A 343 79.06 -29.54 -38.62
CA ALA A 343 78.42 -30.06 -37.37
C ALA A 343 79.31 -30.44 -36.15
N ASP A 344 78.81 -30.62 -34.90
CA ASP A 344 77.72 -31.49 -34.36
C ASP A 344 77.14 -30.89 -33.05
N ASP A 345 76.01 -31.30 -32.42
CA ASP A 345 74.72 -31.94 -32.78
C ASP A 345 73.79 -31.86 -31.51
N VAL A 346 72.61 -32.50 -31.48
CA VAL A 346 71.66 -32.66 -30.34
C VAL A 346 70.69 -31.49 -30.05
N ASP A 347 69.76 -31.28 -31.00
CA ASP A 347 68.32 -31.53 -30.80
C ASP A 347 67.64 -31.22 -29.43
N LYS A 348 66.74 -30.20 -29.38
CA LYS A 348 65.27 -30.45 -29.29
C LYS A 348 64.29 -29.25 -29.33
N ASP A 349 63.22 -29.47 -30.11
CA ASP A 349 61.80 -29.11 -29.89
C ASP A 349 61.29 -27.65 -29.72
N ILE A 350 61.15 -26.98 -30.87
CA ILE A 350 59.89 -26.44 -31.44
C ILE A 350 58.85 -25.75 -30.49
N LYS A 351 58.70 -24.40 -30.59
CA LYS A 351 57.44 -23.72 -31.02
C LYS A 351 57.53 -22.18 -31.13
N ASN A 352 56.85 -21.65 -32.16
CA ASN A 352 56.26 -20.31 -32.35
C ASN A 352 57.03 -19.07 -31.81
N LYS A 353 57.51 -18.15 -32.65
CA LYS A 353 56.69 -17.15 -33.38
C LYS A 353 55.54 -16.53 -32.56
N GLU A 354 55.83 -15.43 -31.86
CA GLU A 354 55.11 -14.17 -32.14
C GLU A 354 55.94 -12.95 -31.73
N VAL A 355 55.82 -11.87 -32.51
CA VAL A 355 56.41 -10.56 -32.16
C VAL A 355 55.42 -9.86 -31.24
N MET A 356 55.83 -9.53 -30.01
CA MET A 356 54.98 -8.77 -29.09
C MET A 356 54.71 -7.37 -29.66
N LYS A 357 53.57 -7.22 -30.32
CA LYS A 357 52.99 -5.91 -30.62
C LYS A 357 52.67 -5.22 -29.30
N LEU A 358 53.13 -3.98 -29.15
CA LEU A 358 52.62 -3.06 -28.14
C LEU A 358 51.08 -3.04 -28.22
N PRO A 359 50.36 -3.12 -27.09
CA PRO A 359 48.91 -3.02 -27.11
C PRO A 359 48.52 -1.60 -27.58
N GLN A 360 48.02 -1.49 -28.81
CA GLN A 360 47.38 -0.26 -29.27
C GLN A 360 46.18 0.01 -28.37
N ARG A 361 46.32 1.04 -27.53
CA ARG A 361 45.30 1.53 -26.61
C ARG A 361 44.02 1.80 -27.40
N ALA A 362 43.04 0.91 -27.29
CA ALA A 362 41.80 1.00 -28.03
C ALA A 362 41.09 2.32 -27.66
N MET A 363 41.09 3.27 -28.60
CA MET A 363 40.30 4.49 -28.47
C MET A 363 38.83 4.07 -28.59
N SER A 364 38.18 3.85 -27.45
CA SER A 364 36.76 3.56 -27.39
C SER A 364 36.01 4.75 -27.98
N ASN A 365 35.40 4.55 -29.15
CA ASN A 365 34.57 5.55 -29.80
C ASN A 365 33.37 5.88 -28.91
N THR A 366 33.51 6.90 -28.06
CA THR A 366 32.40 7.53 -27.37
C THR A 366 31.57 8.29 -28.40
N SER A 367 30.67 7.56 -29.07
CA SER A 367 29.67 8.16 -29.93
C SER A 367 28.84 9.14 -29.10
N SER A 368 29.02 10.43 -29.38
CA SER A 368 28.31 11.51 -28.69
C SER A 368 26.85 11.55 -29.13
N ALA A 369 26.10 10.54 -28.70
CA ALA A 369 24.65 10.44 -28.86
C ALA A 369 24.01 11.49 -27.96
N HIS A 370 23.88 12.70 -28.51
CA HIS A 370 23.41 13.92 -27.85
C HIS A 370 21.96 13.77 -27.37
N ARG A 371 21.78 13.12 -26.21
CA ARG A 371 20.46 12.85 -25.59
C ARG A 371 19.79 14.16 -25.19
N HIS A 372 18.98 14.71 -26.10
CA HIS A 372 17.98 15.71 -25.76
C HIS A 372 17.04 15.15 -24.68
N LEU A 373 17.09 15.74 -23.48
CA LEU A 373 16.11 15.53 -22.42
C LEU A 373 14.82 16.30 -22.73
N THR A 374 14.10 15.88 -23.75
CA THR A 374 12.73 16.35 -24.01
C THR A 374 11.76 15.64 -23.06
N TYR A 375 11.39 16.31 -21.98
CA TYR A 375 10.47 15.80 -20.95
C TYR A 375 9.00 15.82 -21.41
N SER A 376 8.73 15.21 -22.58
CA SER A 376 7.39 15.13 -23.18
C SER A 376 6.53 14.10 -22.46
N ALA A 377 5.69 14.56 -21.54
CA ALA A 377 4.78 13.74 -20.76
C ALA A 377 3.63 13.15 -21.61
N HIS A 378 3.90 12.09 -22.37
CA HIS A 378 2.88 11.34 -23.10
C HIS A 378 1.93 10.59 -22.16
N ARG A 379 0.88 11.30 -21.75
CA ARG A 379 -0.30 10.77 -21.07
C ARG A 379 -0.99 9.76 -22.00
N PRO A 380 -1.07 8.45 -21.67
CA PRO A 380 -1.71 7.48 -22.54
C PRO A 380 -3.22 7.76 -22.66
N ALA A 381 -3.74 7.75 -23.88
CA ALA A 381 -5.15 7.99 -24.15
C ALA A 381 -6.00 6.84 -23.58
N ARG A 382 -6.66 7.07 -22.45
CA ARG A 382 -7.62 6.14 -21.86
C ARG A 382 -8.84 6.05 -22.78
N LYS A 383 -8.91 5.00 -23.60
CA LYS A 383 -10.11 4.66 -24.39
C LYS A 383 -11.33 4.66 -23.47
N GLN A 384 -12.35 5.42 -23.82
CA GLN A 384 -13.65 5.33 -23.19
C GLN A 384 -14.37 4.11 -23.77
N SER A 385 -14.57 3.09 -22.93
CA SER A 385 -15.59 2.07 -23.19
C SER A 385 -16.92 2.61 -22.66
N GLU A 386 -17.84 2.93 -23.56
CA GLU A 386 -19.20 3.26 -23.18
C GLU A 386 -19.87 2.00 -22.63
N GLN A 387 -20.23 2.02 -21.34
CA GLN A 387 -21.35 1.22 -20.87
C GLN A 387 -22.00 1.91 -19.68
N SER A 388 -23.33 1.96 -19.74
CA SER A 388 -24.18 2.49 -18.68
C SER A 388 -24.10 1.63 -17.43
N ASP A 389 -24.13 2.26 -16.26
CA ASP A 389 -25.17 1.91 -15.29
C ASP A 389 -25.48 3.05 -14.32
N ALA A 390 -26.62 2.94 -13.65
CA ALA A 390 -27.32 4.08 -13.07
C ALA A 390 -27.11 4.29 -11.55
N SER A 391 -27.40 5.52 -11.13
CA SER A 391 -27.86 5.85 -9.77
C SER A 391 -26.95 5.50 -8.58
N SER A 392 -25.90 6.29 -8.40
CA SER A 392 -25.43 6.65 -7.05
C SER A 392 -25.09 8.13 -6.97
N LYS A 393 -26.13 8.96 -6.81
CA LYS A 393 -25.99 10.38 -6.44
C LYS A 393 -25.52 10.46 -4.99
N ASN A 394 -24.21 10.28 -4.79
CA ASN A 394 -23.56 10.58 -3.53
C ASN A 394 -23.60 12.11 -3.36
N ILE A 395 -24.65 12.60 -2.68
CA ILE A 395 -24.84 14.04 -2.43
C ILE A 395 -23.76 14.46 -1.44
N SER A 396 -22.63 14.91 -1.99
CA SER A 396 -21.62 15.65 -1.25
C SER A 396 -22.29 16.87 -0.65
N ARG A 397 -22.72 16.75 0.61
CA ARG A 397 -23.17 17.86 1.42
C ARG A 397 -21.96 18.74 1.64
N HIS A 398 -21.77 19.73 0.76
CA HIS A 398 -20.81 20.80 0.95
C HIS A 398 -21.07 21.41 2.33
N LYS A 399 -20.28 21.02 3.34
CA LYS A 399 -20.35 21.60 4.68
C LYS A 399 -20.13 23.10 4.48
N THR A 400 -21.17 23.90 4.71
CA THR A 400 -21.01 25.35 4.77
C THR A 400 -19.94 25.65 5.82
N PRO A 401 -18.98 26.55 5.53
CA PRO A 401 -17.89 26.84 6.46
C PRO A 401 -18.50 27.40 7.74
N ARG A 402 -18.53 26.58 8.79
CA ARG A 402 -19.08 26.96 10.10
C ARG A 402 -18.23 28.11 10.67
N PRO A 403 -18.85 29.11 11.33
CA PRO A 403 -18.11 30.21 11.91
C PRO A 403 -17.07 29.71 12.92
N ASN A 404 -15.94 30.38 12.98
CA ASN A 404 -14.82 30.03 13.86
C ASN A 404 -15.13 30.47 15.31
N VAL A 405 -16.06 29.76 15.96
CA VAL A 405 -16.51 29.95 17.34
C VAL A 405 -15.73 29.04 18.29
N CYS A 406 -15.27 29.57 19.42
CA CYS A 406 -14.72 28.75 20.51
C CYS A 406 -15.84 28.06 21.31
N CYS A 407 -15.80 26.72 21.41
CA CYS A 407 -16.79 25.92 22.14
C CYS A 407 -16.79 26.07 23.69
N VAL A 408 -15.95 26.95 24.24
CA VAL A 408 -15.85 27.22 25.69
C VAL A 408 -16.38 28.60 26.05
N CYS A 409 -16.16 29.62 25.21
CA CYS A 409 -16.58 31.00 25.46
C CYS A 409 -17.60 31.56 24.46
N ASN A 410 -17.95 30.78 23.42
CA ASN A 410 -18.86 31.13 22.33
C ASN A 410 -18.53 32.43 21.57
N LYS A 411 -17.27 32.89 21.62
CA LYS A 411 -16.78 34.04 20.84
C LYS A 411 -16.11 33.58 19.53
N GLU A 412 -16.26 34.41 18.50
CA GLU A 412 -15.62 34.23 17.20
C GLU A 412 -14.19 34.80 17.14
N GLY A 413 -13.40 34.29 16.19
CA GLY A 413 -12.06 34.81 15.87
C GLY A 413 -10.94 34.30 16.77
N GLY A 414 -9.70 34.74 16.50
CA GLY A 414 -8.49 34.29 17.21
C GLY A 414 -8.02 32.89 16.83
N MET A 415 -6.88 32.46 17.39
CA MET A 415 -6.35 31.10 17.16
C MET A 415 -7.16 30.05 17.94
N LEU A 416 -7.78 29.15 17.19
CA LEU A 416 -8.57 28.03 17.69
C LEU A 416 -7.84 26.71 17.44
N LEU A 417 -7.55 25.96 18.50
CA LEU A 417 -7.07 24.59 18.40
C LEU A 417 -8.24 23.62 18.17
N SER A 418 -8.06 22.65 17.29
CA SER A 418 -8.99 21.55 17.05
C SER A 418 -8.98 20.53 18.20
N CYS A 419 -10.12 19.89 18.43
CA CYS A 419 -10.21 18.80 19.40
C CYS A 419 -9.24 17.65 19.09
N GLN A 420 -8.70 17.00 20.12
CA GLN A 420 -7.72 15.91 20.02
C GLN A 420 -8.29 14.53 20.43
N CYS A 421 -9.60 14.41 20.66
CA CYS A 421 -10.26 13.15 21.04
C CYS A 421 -10.36 12.08 19.92
N GLY A 422 -9.43 12.07 18.95
CA GLY A 422 -9.29 11.04 17.90
C GLY A 422 -10.40 10.97 16.83
N SER A 423 -11.62 11.41 17.13
CA SER A 423 -12.77 11.32 16.22
C SER A 423 -12.62 12.24 15.00
N THR A 424 -12.65 11.64 13.81
CA THR A 424 -12.58 12.31 12.50
C THR A 424 -13.77 13.24 12.21
N GLY A 425 -14.83 13.18 13.02
CA GLY A 425 -16.00 14.06 12.94
C GLY A 425 -16.03 15.21 13.96
N CYS A 426 -14.99 15.38 14.80
CA CYS A 426 -15.04 16.34 15.91
C CYS A 426 -14.80 17.80 15.46
N ASP A 427 -15.87 18.45 15.00
CA ASP A 427 -15.87 19.88 14.62
C ASP A 427 -15.62 20.85 15.82
N LYS A 428 -15.41 20.37 17.06
CA LYS A 428 -15.17 21.21 18.26
C LYS A 428 -13.79 21.89 18.19
N ARG A 429 -13.73 23.19 18.49
CA ARG A 429 -12.48 23.98 18.57
C ARG A 429 -12.50 24.98 19.73
N ALA A 430 -11.35 25.27 20.35
CA ALA A 430 -11.25 26.21 21.46
C ALA A 430 -10.04 27.14 21.39
N HIS A 431 -10.16 28.36 21.96
CA HIS A 431 -9.02 29.26 22.13
C HIS A 431 -8.00 28.68 23.11
N ILE A 432 -6.72 28.89 22.85
CA ILE A 432 -5.61 28.49 23.74
C ILE A 432 -5.87 28.97 25.19
N LEU A 433 -6.25 30.25 25.35
CA LEU A 433 -6.56 30.84 26.66
C LEU A 433 -7.77 30.19 27.35
N CYS A 434 -8.77 29.73 26.60
CA CYS A 434 -9.94 29.07 27.18
C CYS A 434 -9.61 27.64 27.65
N ILE A 435 -8.72 26.93 26.94
CA ILE A 435 -8.27 25.59 27.33
C ILE A 435 -7.54 25.65 28.68
N SER A 436 -6.68 26.65 28.87
CA SER A 436 -6.01 26.90 30.16
C SER A 436 -7.00 27.17 31.31
N SER A 437 -8.08 27.92 31.06
CA SER A 437 -9.07 28.25 32.10
C SER A 437 -9.92 27.05 32.56
N VAL A 438 -10.10 26.02 31.72
CA VAL A 438 -10.84 24.80 32.07
C VAL A 438 -10.00 23.84 32.93
N ARG A 439 -8.69 24.07 33.04
CA ARG A 439 -7.72 23.13 33.65
C ARG A 439 -7.26 23.59 35.04
N ARG A 440 -7.82 22.97 36.09
CA ARG A 440 -7.36 23.08 37.49
C ARG A 440 -7.37 21.74 38.27
N VAL A 441 -7.29 20.59 37.58
CA VAL A 441 -7.48 19.26 38.23
C VAL A 441 -6.42 18.20 37.91
N ASN A 442 -5.74 18.22 36.74
CA ASN A 442 -4.72 17.20 36.39
C ASN A 442 -3.58 17.78 35.54
N ASP A 443 -2.34 17.38 35.82
CA ASP A 443 -1.10 17.99 35.30
C ASP A 443 -0.62 17.51 33.91
N ASN A 444 -1.35 16.60 33.27
CA ASN A 444 -1.03 16.17 31.90
C ASN A 444 -1.32 17.32 30.92
N GLY A 445 -0.38 17.63 30.02
CA GLY A 445 -0.33 18.86 29.21
C GLY A 445 -1.55 19.21 28.32
N PRO A 446 -1.56 20.40 27.67
CA PRO A 446 -2.75 21.05 27.11
C PRO A 446 -3.36 20.38 25.86
N THR A 447 -4.00 19.24 26.08
CA THR A 447 -4.86 18.53 25.14
C THR A 447 -6.32 18.93 25.31
N ILE A 448 -7.08 18.95 24.20
CA ILE A 448 -8.55 19.07 24.22
C ILE A 448 -9.12 17.66 24.03
N LEU A 449 -9.64 17.06 25.09
CA LEU A 449 -10.48 15.88 24.98
C LEU A 449 -11.94 16.33 24.95
N CYS A 450 -12.68 15.90 23.94
CA CYS A 450 -14.13 15.87 24.03
C CYS A 450 -14.52 14.66 24.88
N ASP A 451 -15.39 14.87 25.88
CA ASP A 451 -16.02 13.73 26.57
C ASP A 451 -16.81 12.94 25.53
N GLY A 452 -16.30 11.74 25.20
CA GLY A 452 -16.83 10.90 24.12
C GLY A 452 -18.18 10.25 24.44
N ASN A 453 -18.73 10.49 25.63
CA ASN A 453 -19.91 9.82 26.15
C ASN A 453 -21.22 10.46 25.65
N GLY A 454 -21.30 10.68 24.34
CA GLY A 454 -22.51 11.08 23.62
C GLY A 454 -23.40 9.88 23.32
N GLY A 455 -23.79 9.13 24.36
CA GLY A 455 -24.82 8.10 24.23
C GLY A 455 -26.18 8.77 23.99
N ASP A 456 -26.93 8.27 23.01
CA ASP A 456 -28.20 8.84 22.60
C ASP A 456 -29.19 8.86 23.78
N LYS A 457 -29.69 10.06 24.11
CA LYS A 457 -30.84 10.23 24.99
C LYS A 457 -32.09 10.32 24.12
N GLU A 458 -32.98 9.36 24.32
CA GLU A 458 -34.27 9.28 23.65
C GLU A 458 -35.14 10.52 23.94
N THR A 459 -35.84 10.98 22.90
CA THR A 459 -36.94 11.97 22.92
C THR A 459 -37.95 11.63 21.84
#